data_AF-A0A5X3P3H5-F1
#
_entry.id   AF-A0A5X3P3H5-F1
#
_cell.length_a   1.000
_cell.length_b   1.000
_cell.length_c   1.000
_cell.angle_alpha   90.00
_cell.angle_beta   90.00
_cell.angle_gamma   90.00
#
_symmetry.space_group_name_H-M   'P 1'
#
loop_
_entity.id
_entity.type
_entity.pdbx_description
1 polymer ?
#
loop_
_entity_poly.entity_id
_entity_poly.type
_entity_poly.pdbx_seq_one_letter_code
_entity_poly.pdbx_strand_id
1 'polypeptide(L)'
;MKLIKYFPLLMVCFYNNLFAADTYCEADGGVHHSVLVFSGTKISAAQNKAGQTINQNVDNGDQYKGVCHCNRNYSYIYYTAEDNPALQKTTSRSNVQYYNLDEYLDVGLSIKILGRGFINVPFTNKPNDPDGSYTCTNKKNTTTFTSGSDAIIYFYIKEPFIGKVTIPTTLLASLYATTSSRSSGHTNKLSDVYIQGDITAPQECVINGGQTIEVDFGKIPASEFSATPGAAITDRKIPITASVKCTGMSTGQDVEVSLHATQAGSLPTVIETTNADVGIKMYDEYNNEVDVNGGRMETDMGTRSRLGVEDGEFNFSAAPASATGTRPQPSTFDANVTITMEIKN
;
A
#
# COMPACT_ATOMS: atom_id res chain seq x y z
N MET A 1 55.69 69.88 -35.84
CA MET A 1 55.36 68.94 -34.75
C MET A 1 54.49 69.66 -33.73
N LYS A 2 53.16 69.49 -33.77
CA LYS A 2 52.22 70.03 -32.79
C LYS A 2 51.24 68.92 -32.42
N LEU A 3 51.31 68.49 -31.16
CA LEU A 3 50.52 67.40 -30.57
C LEU A 3 49.03 67.75 -30.55
N ILE A 4 48.20 66.86 -31.10
CA ILE A 4 46.75 66.84 -30.88
C ILE A 4 46.52 66.03 -29.59
N LYS A 5 46.03 66.71 -28.53
CA LYS A 5 45.60 66.08 -27.28
C LYS A 5 44.18 65.55 -27.46
N TYR A 6 44.00 64.22 -27.41
CA TYR A 6 42.70 63.59 -27.27
C TYR A 6 42.23 63.67 -25.82
N PHE A 7 41.03 64.22 -25.61
CA PHE A 7 40.35 64.29 -24.32
C PHE A 7 39.34 63.14 -24.26
N PRO A 8 39.48 62.15 -23.36
CA PRO A 8 38.51 61.06 -23.27
C PRO A 8 37.27 61.55 -22.52
N LEU A 9 36.11 61.44 -23.18
CA LEU A 9 34.80 61.71 -22.61
C LEU A 9 34.45 60.55 -21.64
N LEU A 10 34.48 60.81 -20.33
CA LEU A 10 34.09 59.85 -19.31
C LEU A 10 32.55 59.73 -19.30
N MET A 11 32.02 58.62 -19.83
CA MET A 11 30.60 58.29 -19.75
C MET A 11 30.30 57.76 -18.35
N VAL A 12 29.76 58.60 -17.48
CA VAL A 12 29.32 58.21 -16.13
C VAL A 12 27.98 57.47 -16.27
N CYS A 13 28.02 56.14 -16.27
CA CYS A 13 26.84 55.31 -16.11
C CYS A 13 26.33 55.45 -14.67
N PHE A 14 25.23 56.17 -14.48
CA PHE A 14 24.44 56.11 -13.25
C PHE A 14 23.80 54.72 -13.17
N TYR A 15 24.43 53.80 -12.44
CA TYR A 15 23.77 52.61 -11.94
C TYR A 15 22.77 53.04 -10.87
N ASN A 16 21.52 53.28 -11.29
CA ASN A 16 20.41 53.23 -10.35
C ASN A 16 20.34 51.80 -9.83
N ASN A 17 20.85 51.56 -8.62
CA ASN A 17 20.51 50.37 -7.86
C ASN A 17 19.00 50.44 -7.63
N LEU A 18 18.21 49.75 -8.47
CA LEU A 18 16.83 49.43 -8.11
C LEU A 18 16.93 48.55 -6.87
N PHE A 19 16.59 49.11 -5.71
CA PHE A 19 16.29 48.30 -4.54
C PHE A 19 15.16 47.34 -4.94
N ALA A 20 15.47 46.05 -5.01
CA ALA A 20 14.45 45.02 -5.17
C ALA A 20 13.47 45.19 -4.01
N ALA A 21 12.21 45.51 -4.30
CA ALA A 21 11.20 45.61 -3.28
C ALA A 21 10.91 44.20 -2.75
N ASP A 22 10.98 44.02 -1.43
CA ASP A 22 10.63 42.78 -0.75
C ASP A 22 9.18 42.39 -1.10
N THR A 23 9.02 41.25 -1.78
CA THR A 23 7.73 40.71 -2.26
C THR A 23 7.55 39.25 -1.85
N TYR A 24 7.86 38.93 -0.59
CA TYR A 24 7.74 37.60 0.00
C TYR A 24 6.71 37.60 1.14
N CYS A 25 6.29 36.42 1.57
CA CYS A 25 5.53 36.24 2.80
C CYS A 25 6.27 35.31 3.75
N GLU A 26 6.08 35.53 5.04
CA GLU A 26 6.62 34.72 6.13
C GLU A 26 5.55 34.49 7.19
N ALA A 27 5.68 33.40 7.94
CA ALA A 27 4.78 33.13 9.06
C ALA A 27 5.13 34.00 10.27
N ASP A 28 4.11 34.42 11.01
CA ASP A 28 4.27 35.23 12.21
C ASP A 28 4.83 34.37 13.35
N GLY A 29 5.87 34.86 14.03
CA GLY A 29 6.53 34.12 15.11
C GLY A 29 7.46 32.98 14.66
N GLY A 30 7.73 32.82 13.36
CA GLY A 30 8.60 31.78 12.80
C GLY A 30 7.87 30.84 11.85
N VAL A 31 8.59 29.89 11.26
CA VAL A 31 8.03 28.92 10.30
C VAL A 31 6.90 28.14 10.95
N HIS A 32 5.74 28.07 10.30
CA HIS A 32 4.65 27.23 10.77
C HIS A 32 4.97 25.75 10.49
N HIS A 33 4.68 24.86 11.43
CA HIS A 33 4.92 23.43 11.27
C HIS A 33 3.58 22.69 11.23
N SER A 34 3.10 22.39 10.02
CA SER A 34 1.89 21.61 9.81
C SER A 34 2.22 20.12 9.92
N VAL A 35 1.62 19.43 10.88
CA VAL A 35 1.78 17.97 11.06
C VAL A 35 0.50 17.27 10.64
N LEU A 36 0.59 16.50 9.55
CA LEU A 36 -0.52 15.76 8.96
C LEU A 36 -0.51 14.32 9.49
N VAL A 37 -1.45 14.04 10.39
CA VAL A 37 -1.54 12.75 11.07
C VAL A 37 -2.57 11.83 10.40
N PHE A 38 -2.14 10.64 9.98
CA PHE A 38 -3.02 9.56 9.52
C PHE A 38 -2.79 8.32 10.39
N SER A 39 -3.84 7.75 10.99
CA SER A 39 -3.68 6.61 11.90
C SER A 39 -4.68 5.52 11.57
N GLY A 40 -4.26 4.26 11.71
CA GLY A 40 -5.11 3.11 11.43
C GLY A 40 -5.44 2.93 9.94
N THR A 41 -4.62 3.46 9.04
CA THR A 41 -4.79 3.26 7.60
C THR A 41 -4.61 1.78 7.30
N LYS A 42 -5.64 1.13 6.74
CA LYS A 42 -5.59 -0.27 6.33
C LYS A 42 -5.58 -0.37 4.81
N ILE A 43 -4.73 -1.25 4.28
CA ILE A 43 -4.73 -1.60 2.86
C ILE A 43 -5.19 -3.05 2.67
N SER A 44 -5.79 -3.38 1.53
CA SER A 44 -6.13 -4.76 1.20
C SER A 44 -4.92 -5.54 0.65
N ALA A 45 -5.01 -6.87 0.60
CA ALA A 45 -4.01 -7.70 -0.10
C ALA A 45 -3.87 -7.34 -1.59
N ALA A 46 -4.95 -6.87 -2.22
CA ALA A 46 -4.92 -6.39 -3.61
C ALA A 46 -4.12 -5.08 -3.74
N GLN A 47 -4.21 -4.19 -2.75
CA GLN A 47 -3.46 -2.94 -2.70
C GLN A 47 -2.00 -3.16 -2.29
N ASN A 48 -1.71 -4.12 -1.40
CA ASN A 48 -0.38 -4.45 -0.90
C ASN A 48 0.47 -5.23 -1.92
N LYS A 49 0.73 -4.64 -3.09
CA LYS A 49 1.54 -5.23 -4.15
C LYS A 49 2.58 -4.25 -4.63
N ALA A 50 3.78 -4.76 -4.92
CA ALA A 50 4.83 -3.97 -5.58
C ALA A 50 4.26 -3.29 -6.83
N GLY A 51 4.52 -1.99 -6.98
CA GLY A 51 3.99 -1.21 -8.09
C GLY A 51 2.67 -0.47 -7.82
N GLN A 52 1.95 -0.82 -6.76
CA GLN A 52 0.69 -0.15 -6.41
C GLN A 52 0.92 1.19 -5.72
N THR A 53 -0.07 2.07 -5.81
CA THR A 53 -0.10 3.34 -5.10
C THR A 53 -1.42 3.46 -4.35
N ILE A 54 -1.33 3.79 -3.08
CA ILE A 54 -2.46 4.17 -2.24
C ILE A 54 -2.33 5.66 -1.92
N ASN A 55 -3.45 6.33 -1.65
CA ASN A 55 -3.42 7.73 -1.21
C ASN A 55 -4.29 7.95 0.02
N GLN A 56 -3.98 9.00 0.76
CA GLN A 56 -4.72 9.47 1.92
C GLN A 56 -4.86 10.98 1.82
N ASN A 57 -6.08 11.51 1.92
CA ASN A 57 -6.29 12.93 2.11
C ASN A 57 -6.28 13.24 3.60
N VAL A 58 -5.40 14.14 4.03
CA VAL A 58 -5.23 14.49 5.44
C VAL A 58 -5.28 16.00 5.58
N ASP A 59 -6.22 16.47 6.41
CA ASP A 59 -6.38 17.87 6.78
C ASP A 59 -6.32 17.98 8.30
N ASN A 60 -5.39 18.78 8.82
CA ASN A 60 -5.32 19.08 10.26
C ASN A 60 -6.14 20.32 10.64
N GLY A 61 -6.72 21.03 9.67
CA GLY A 61 -7.55 22.22 9.88
C GLY A 61 -6.79 23.46 10.36
N ASP A 62 -5.45 23.40 10.39
CA ASP A 62 -4.63 24.46 10.94
C ASP A 62 -4.76 25.76 10.14
N GLN A 63 -4.72 26.87 10.89
CA GLN A 63 -4.64 28.20 10.34
C GLN A 63 -3.54 28.97 11.07
N TYR A 64 -2.72 29.69 10.33
CA TYR A 64 -1.60 30.44 10.90
C TYR A 64 -1.54 31.85 10.32
N LYS A 65 -1.11 32.79 11.16
CA LYS A 65 -0.92 34.18 10.74
C LYS A 65 0.40 34.31 10.01
N GLY A 66 0.44 35.17 9.01
CA GLY A 66 1.67 35.54 8.34
C GLY A 66 1.64 36.99 7.86
N VAL A 67 2.81 37.46 7.48
CA VAL A 67 3.04 38.81 6.97
C VAL A 67 3.60 38.69 5.57
N CYS A 68 2.91 39.28 4.60
CA CYS A 68 3.39 39.49 3.25
C CYS A 68 3.99 40.89 3.14
N HIS A 69 5.26 40.97 2.75
CA HIS A 69 5.93 42.21 2.38
C HIS A 69 5.54 42.55 0.95
N CYS A 70 5.14 43.79 0.71
CA CYS A 70 4.54 44.20 -0.55
C CYS A 70 4.80 45.69 -0.83
N ASN A 71 4.66 46.08 -2.09
CA ASN A 71 4.80 47.47 -2.54
C ASN A 71 3.50 48.10 -3.06
N ARG A 72 2.47 47.28 -3.31
CA ARG A 72 1.14 47.67 -3.80
C ARG A 72 0.14 46.56 -3.50
N ASN A 73 -1.15 46.86 -3.63
CA ASN A 73 -2.21 45.85 -3.56
C ASN A 73 -1.99 44.76 -4.63
N TYR A 74 -2.35 43.52 -4.31
CA TYR A 74 -2.15 42.36 -5.18
C TYR A 74 -3.34 41.42 -5.08
N SER A 75 -3.66 40.72 -6.16
CA SER A 75 -4.81 39.80 -6.19
C SER A 75 -4.46 38.39 -5.72
N TYR A 76 -3.20 37.97 -5.88
CA TYR A 76 -2.78 36.60 -5.67
C TYR A 76 -1.50 36.51 -4.83
N ILE A 77 -1.44 35.48 -3.99
CA ILE A 77 -0.23 34.99 -3.37
C ILE A 77 0.24 33.80 -4.20
N TYR A 78 1.52 33.82 -4.59
CA TYR A 78 2.15 32.79 -5.38
C TYR A 78 2.95 31.86 -4.48
N TYR A 79 2.61 30.58 -4.51
CA TYR A 79 3.20 29.55 -3.67
C TYR A 79 4.27 28.77 -4.43
N THR A 80 5.32 28.41 -3.70
CA THR A 80 6.37 27.49 -4.14
C THR A 80 6.54 26.45 -3.04
N ALA A 81 6.48 25.17 -3.39
CA ALA A 81 6.77 24.07 -2.48
C ALA A 81 8.05 23.38 -2.94
N GLU A 82 9.04 23.37 -2.05
CA GLU A 82 10.28 22.64 -2.22
C GLU A 82 10.23 21.36 -1.39
N ASP A 83 10.66 20.26 -1.97
CA ASP A 83 10.81 19.00 -1.30
C ASP A 83 12.00 18.99 -0.33
N ASN A 84 11.94 18.16 0.72
CA ASN A 84 13.02 18.02 1.67
C ASN A 84 14.26 17.41 0.98
N PRO A 85 15.39 18.14 0.89
CA PRO A 85 16.59 17.66 0.18
C PRO A 85 17.27 16.48 0.87
N ALA A 86 16.92 16.18 2.13
CA ALA A 86 17.41 14.99 2.84
C ALA A 86 16.72 13.69 2.38
N LEU A 87 15.57 13.78 1.71
CA LEU A 87 14.88 12.61 1.18
C LEU A 87 15.42 12.23 -0.19
N GLN A 88 15.71 10.95 -0.37
CA GLN A 88 16.18 10.43 -1.65
C GLN A 88 15.03 10.35 -2.65
N LYS A 89 15.14 11.07 -3.76
CA LYS A 89 14.21 10.95 -4.91
C LYS A 89 14.30 9.56 -5.51
N THR A 90 13.14 8.95 -5.78
CA THR A 90 13.08 7.63 -6.42
C THR A 90 12.58 7.74 -7.86
N THR A 91 11.28 7.95 -8.05
CA THR A 91 10.65 7.98 -9.38
C THR A 91 9.51 8.98 -9.43
N SER A 92 9.03 9.30 -10.64
CA SER A 92 7.83 10.10 -10.84
C SER A 92 6.75 9.25 -11.50
N ARG A 93 5.56 9.20 -10.91
CA ARG A 93 4.42 8.41 -11.40
C ARG A 93 3.16 9.26 -11.37
N SER A 94 2.39 9.26 -12.45
CA SER A 94 1.16 10.04 -12.55
C SER A 94 1.34 11.51 -12.17
N ASN A 95 2.47 12.10 -12.57
CA ASN A 95 2.91 13.47 -12.26
C ASN A 95 3.17 13.75 -10.77
N VAL A 96 3.28 12.73 -9.91
CA VAL A 96 3.71 12.86 -8.51
C VAL A 96 5.17 12.42 -8.40
N GLN A 97 6.01 13.25 -7.78
CA GLN A 97 7.38 12.87 -7.44
C GLN A 97 7.39 12.06 -6.13
N TYR A 98 8.09 10.94 -6.14
CA TYR A 98 8.23 10.05 -4.99
C TYR A 98 9.62 10.13 -4.37
N TYR A 99 9.64 9.85 -3.06
CA TYR A 99 10.79 9.91 -2.18
C TYR A 99 10.84 8.64 -1.33
N ASN A 100 12.04 8.11 -1.10
CA ASN A 100 12.22 6.93 -0.27
C ASN A 100 11.82 7.25 1.18
N LEU A 101 10.90 6.45 1.74
CA LEU A 101 10.45 6.57 3.12
C LEU A 101 11.10 5.51 4.01
N ASP A 102 11.01 4.24 3.60
CA ASP A 102 11.68 3.09 4.23
C ASP A 102 12.00 2.00 3.18
N GLU A 103 12.15 0.74 3.58
CA GLU A 103 12.38 -0.37 2.63
C GLU A 103 11.12 -0.76 1.82
N TYR A 104 9.92 -0.51 2.34
CA TYR A 104 8.65 -0.94 1.74
C TYR A 104 7.96 0.15 0.91
N LEU A 105 8.08 1.40 1.35
CA LEU A 105 7.27 2.52 0.87
C LEU A 105 8.15 3.65 0.32
N ASP A 106 7.69 4.21 -0.80
CA ASP A 106 8.00 5.57 -1.18
C ASP A 106 6.80 6.48 -0.91
N VAL A 107 7.06 7.77 -0.72
CA VAL A 107 6.03 8.77 -0.44
C VAL A 107 6.05 9.92 -1.44
N GLY A 108 4.87 10.39 -1.83
CA GLY A 108 4.65 11.61 -2.59
C GLY A 108 3.65 12.52 -1.89
N LEU A 109 3.62 13.81 -2.25
CA LEU A 109 2.79 14.80 -1.58
C LEU A 109 2.15 15.77 -2.58
N SER A 110 0.88 16.11 -2.34
CA SER A 110 0.22 17.25 -2.99
C SER A 110 -0.42 18.14 -1.95
N ILE A 111 -0.10 19.43 -1.98
CA ILE A 111 -0.57 20.40 -0.97
C ILE A 111 -1.75 21.19 -1.56
N LYS A 112 -2.81 21.40 -0.76
CA LYS A 112 -3.93 22.25 -1.15
C LYS A 112 -3.57 23.72 -1.06
N ILE A 113 -3.72 24.41 -2.19
CA ILE A 113 -3.59 25.86 -2.28
C ILE A 113 -4.98 26.50 -2.25
N LEU A 114 -5.14 27.55 -1.44
CA LEU A 114 -6.41 28.25 -1.23
C LEU A 114 -7.07 28.61 -2.57
N GLY A 115 -8.35 28.25 -2.73
CA GLY A 115 -9.15 28.53 -3.94
C GLY A 115 -8.72 27.77 -5.20
N ARG A 116 -7.62 27.00 -5.16
CA ARG A 116 -7.05 26.32 -6.33
C ARG A 116 -7.12 24.81 -6.27
N GLY A 117 -7.04 24.22 -5.08
CA GLY A 117 -7.00 22.76 -4.90
C GLY A 117 -5.58 22.21 -4.76
N PHE A 118 -5.43 20.90 -4.92
CA PHE A 118 -4.18 20.17 -4.67
C PHE A 118 -3.16 20.33 -5.80
N ILE A 119 -1.91 20.58 -5.44
CA ILE A 119 -0.79 20.69 -6.38
C ILE A 119 0.34 19.77 -5.93
N ASN A 120 0.80 18.91 -6.84
CA ASN A 120 1.87 17.95 -6.58
C ASN A 120 3.19 18.67 -6.29
N VAL A 121 3.85 18.28 -5.20
CA VAL A 121 5.17 18.75 -4.79
C VAL A 121 6.25 18.00 -5.61
N PRO A 122 7.34 18.68 -6.02
CA PRO A 122 7.59 20.12 -5.88
C PRO A 122 6.88 20.96 -6.95
N PHE A 123 6.58 22.21 -6.62
CA PHE A 123 6.03 23.18 -7.58
C PHE A 123 6.53 24.59 -7.32
N THR A 124 6.50 25.43 -8.36
CA THR A 124 6.98 26.81 -8.27
C THR A 124 5.93 27.79 -8.77
N ASN A 125 5.81 28.91 -8.04
CA ASN A 125 5.09 30.10 -8.49
C ASN A 125 3.63 29.86 -8.91
N LYS A 126 2.88 29.09 -8.10
CA LYS A 126 1.46 28.79 -8.33
C LYS A 126 0.58 29.77 -7.56
N PRO A 127 -0.21 30.63 -8.23
CA PRO A 127 -1.09 31.56 -7.53
C PRO A 127 -2.23 30.80 -6.85
N ASN A 128 -2.64 31.27 -5.68
CA ASN A 128 -3.95 30.98 -5.11
C ASN A 128 -5.07 31.68 -5.90
N ASP A 129 -6.31 31.41 -5.52
CA ASP A 129 -7.50 32.05 -6.11
C ASP A 129 -8.47 32.49 -5.00
N PRO A 130 -8.18 33.59 -4.29
CA PRO A 130 -8.99 34.04 -3.16
C PRO A 130 -10.26 34.77 -3.62
N ASP A 131 -11.29 34.78 -2.76
CA ASP A 131 -12.48 35.62 -2.92
C ASP A 131 -12.17 37.10 -2.62
N GLY A 132 -11.27 37.72 -3.39
CA GLY A 132 -10.92 39.13 -3.25
C GLY A 132 -9.48 39.48 -3.60
N SER A 133 -8.98 40.57 -3.01
CA SER A 133 -7.61 41.03 -3.18
C SER A 133 -6.99 41.40 -1.84
N TYR A 134 -5.66 41.39 -1.79
CA TYR A 134 -4.90 41.73 -0.60
C TYR A 134 -4.52 43.21 -0.63
N THR A 135 -4.82 43.89 0.47
CA THR A 135 -4.48 45.30 0.64
C THR A 135 -3.09 45.43 1.25
N CYS A 136 -2.20 46.15 0.56
CA CYS A 136 -0.87 46.45 1.04
C CYS A 136 -0.87 47.80 1.77
N THR A 137 -0.67 47.77 3.08
CA THR A 137 -0.64 48.96 3.93
C THR A 137 0.71 49.05 4.62
N ASN A 138 1.38 50.21 4.55
CA ASN A 138 2.71 50.40 5.14
C ASN A 138 3.72 49.32 4.71
N LYS A 139 3.69 48.95 3.42
CA LYS A 139 4.50 47.90 2.78
C LYS A 139 4.29 46.47 3.30
N LYS A 140 3.17 46.23 3.98
CA LYS A 140 2.82 44.92 4.54
C LYS A 140 1.36 44.57 4.33
N ASN A 141 1.06 43.28 4.32
CA ASN A 141 -0.27 42.73 4.46
C ASN A 141 -0.21 41.59 5.49
N THR A 142 -0.98 41.69 6.56
CA THR A 142 -1.13 40.58 7.52
C THR A 142 -2.37 39.80 7.13
N THR A 143 -2.23 38.49 6.96
CA THR A 143 -3.32 37.60 6.56
C THR A 143 -3.19 36.25 7.27
N THR A 144 -4.29 35.52 7.30
CA THR A 144 -4.32 34.13 7.73
C THR A 144 -4.06 33.22 6.53
N PHE A 145 -3.24 32.20 6.73
CA PHE A 145 -2.91 31.17 5.77
C PHE A 145 -3.49 29.83 6.21
N THR A 146 -3.91 29.05 5.23
CA THR A 146 -4.33 27.65 5.39
C THR A 146 -3.56 26.70 4.48
N SER A 147 -2.85 27.22 3.48
CA SER A 147 -2.05 26.38 2.58
C SER A 147 -0.91 25.70 3.35
N GLY A 148 -0.86 24.36 3.24
CA GLY A 148 0.00 23.49 4.05
C GLY A 148 -0.75 22.63 5.08
N SER A 149 -2.03 22.95 5.40
CA SER A 149 -2.84 22.22 6.39
C SER A 149 -3.58 20.99 5.83
N ASP A 150 -3.83 20.97 4.51
CA ASP A 150 -4.61 19.94 3.79
C ASP A 150 -3.77 19.41 2.62
N ALA A 151 -3.53 18.09 2.60
CA ALA A 151 -2.71 17.44 1.59
C ALA A 151 -3.18 16.03 1.23
N ILE A 152 -2.90 15.63 -0.02
CA ILE A 152 -2.95 14.23 -0.43
C ILE A 152 -1.54 13.65 -0.28
N ILE A 153 -1.44 12.61 0.54
CA ILE A 153 -0.23 11.82 0.72
C ILE A 153 -0.36 10.56 -0.15
N TYR A 154 0.64 10.29 -0.98
CA TYR A 154 0.68 9.11 -1.84
C TYR A 154 1.73 8.15 -1.29
N PHE A 155 1.37 6.89 -1.10
CA PHE A 155 2.31 5.84 -0.74
C PHE A 155 2.43 4.85 -1.90
N TYR A 156 3.64 4.75 -2.44
CA TYR A 156 3.99 3.77 -3.47
C TYR A 156 4.65 2.56 -2.83
N ILE A 157 4.12 1.38 -3.11
CA ILE A 157 4.60 0.12 -2.53
C ILE A 157 5.74 -0.39 -3.42
N LYS A 158 6.96 -0.34 -2.90
CA LYS A 158 8.15 -0.97 -3.51
C LYS A 158 8.11 -2.46 -3.28
N GLU A 159 7.91 -2.83 -2.02
CA GLU A 159 7.86 -4.22 -1.56
C GLU A 159 6.65 -4.38 -0.65
N PRO A 160 5.83 -5.44 -0.83
CA PRO A 160 4.75 -5.74 0.09
C PRO A 160 5.26 -5.95 1.52
N PHE A 161 4.49 -5.48 2.50
CA PHE A 161 4.85 -5.59 3.91
C PHE A 161 3.73 -6.23 4.73
N ILE A 162 4.01 -6.52 6.00
CA ILE A 162 3.13 -7.27 6.89
C ILE A 162 2.87 -6.49 8.16
N GLY A 163 1.64 -6.55 8.64
CA GLY A 163 1.28 -5.85 9.86
C GLY A 163 1.45 -4.36 9.63
N LYS A 164 2.11 -3.68 10.58
CA LYS A 164 2.07 -2.24 10.70
C LYS A 164 3.42 -1.59 10.36
N VAL A 165 3.43 -0.74 9.34
CA VAL A 165 4.51 0.23 9.10
C VAL A 165 4.17 1.52 9.83
N THR A 166 5.07 1.99 10.68
CA THR A 166 4.92 3.25 11.42
C THR A 166 5.86 4.30 10.85
N ILE A 167 5.28 5.43 10.46
CA ILE A 167 5.97 6.56 9.86
C ILE A 167 6.18 7.61 10.95
N PRO A 168 7.42 7.83 11.42
CA PRO A 168 7.70 8.88 12.38
C PRO A 168 7.44 10.26 11.76
N THR A 169 7.39 11.29 12.58
CA THR A 169 7.22 12.67 12.11
C THR A 169 8.30 13.04 11.09
N THR A 170 7.92 13.11 9.82
CA THR A 170 8.84 13.22 8.67
C THR A 170 8.52 14.47 7.89
N LEU A 171 9.51 15.36 7.73
CA LEU A 171 9.40 16.55 6.89
C LEU A 171 9.44 16.14 5.41
N LEU A 172 8.38 16.43 4.65
CA LEU A 172 8.35 16.16 3.21
C LEU A 172 8.61 17.41 2.37
N ALA A 173 8.08 18.56 2.78
CA ALA A 173 8.16 19.77 1.99
C ALA A 173 8.17 21.05 2.82
N SER A 174 8.75 22.10 2.26
CA SER A 174 8.68 23.47 2.76
C SER A 174 7.96 24.35 1.74
N LEU A 175 6.93 25.05 2.22
CA LEU A 175 6.11 25.97 1.47
C LEU A 175 6.62 27.40 1.67
N TYR A 176 6.69 28.13 0.58
CA TYR A 176 7.06 29.54 0.51
C TYR A 176 6.00 30.30 -0.25
N ALA A 177 5.91 31.61 0.00
CA ALA A 177 4.94 32.46 -0.65
C ALA A 177 5.54 33.82 -1.05
N THR A 178 5.06 34.35 -2.17
CA THR A 178 5.41 35.68 -2.68
C THR A 178 4.17 36.44 -3.13
N THR A 179 4.24 37.77 -3.13
CA THR A 179 3.13 38.63 -3.58
C THR A 179 3.22 38.96 -5.07
N SER A 180 4.20 38.39 -5.78
CA SER A 180 4.40 38.59 -7.21
C SER A 180 5.09 37.40 -7.85
N SER A 181 4.60 37.00 -9.03
CA SER A 181 5.20 35.95 -9.83
C SER A 181 6.60 36.25 -10.37
N ARG A 182 7.06 37.50 -10.24
CA ARG A 182 8.40 37.95 -10.67
C ARG A 182 9.39 38.03 -9.53
N SER A 183 8.98 37.70 -8.31
CA SER A 183 9.90 37.65 -7.18
C SER A 183 10.98 36.61 -7.45
N SER A 184 12.24 37.04 -7.36
CA SER A 184 13.41 36.24 -7.76
C SER A 184 13.91 35.30 -6.67
N GLY A 185 13.24 35.21 -5.52
CA GLY A 185 13.68 34.37 -4.42
C GLY A 185 12.60 34.13 -3.38
N HIS A 186 12.60 32.92 -2.83
CA HIS A 186 11.75 32.47 -1.74
C HIS A 186 12.67 32.08 -0.58
N THR A 187 13.18 33.07 0.18
CA THR A 187 14.14 32.79 1.27
C THR A 187 13.46 32.46 2.59
N ASN A 188 12.25 32.96 2.80
CA ASN A 188 11.54 32.84 4.07
C ASN A 188 10.47 31.78 3.97
N LYS A 189 10.66 30.69 4.72
CA LYS A 189 9.69 29.61 4.80
C LYS A 189 8.40 30.12 5.44
N LEU A 190 7.29 29.81 4.78
CA LEU A 190 5.97 30.08 5.31
C LEU A 190 5.50 28.91 6.20
N SER A 191 5.58 27.69 5.68
CA SER A 191 5.18 26.49 6.42
C SER A 191 6.06 25.31 6.03
N ASP A 192 6.44 24.49 7.00
CA ASP A 192 6.89 23.12 6.76
C ASP A 192 5.69 22.17 6.83
N VAL A 193 5.70 21.12 6.00
CA VAL A 193 4.66 20.09 5.94
C VAL A 193 5.27 18.75 6.33
N TYR A 194 4.89 18.30 7.52
CA TYR A 194 5.26 17.02 8.08
C TYR A 194 4.13 16.02 7.92
N ILE A 195 4.50 14.75 7.81
CA ILE A 195 3.56 13.64 7.91
C ILE A 195 3.92 12.76 9.10
N GLN A 196 2.93 12.12 9.69
CA GLN A 196 3.13 11.13 10.75
C GLN A 196 1.97 10.13 10.72
N GLY A 197 2.26 8.85 10.92
CA GLY A 197 1.16 7.90 10.89
C GLY A 197 1.52 6.44 10.81
N ASP A 198 0.54 5.64 10.44
CA ASP A 198 0.75 4.22 10.21
C ASP A 198 -0.13 3.63 9.11
N ILE A 199 0.40 2.58 8.49
CA ILE A 199 -0.27 1.79 7.46
C ILE A 199 -0.18 0.32 7.84
N THR A 200 -1.31 -0.37 7.81
CA THR A 200 -1.42 -1.79 8.15
C THR A 200 -1.86 -2.61 6.95
N ALA A 201 -1.12 -3.68 6.66
CA ALA A 201 -1.44 -4.65 5.62
C ALA A 201 -1.90 -6.00 6.23
N PRO A 202 -2.86 -6.71 5.60
CA PRO A 202 -3.35 -8.00 6.05
C PRO A 202 -2.36 -9.13 5.74
N GLN A 203 -2.49 -10.22 6.48
CA GLN A 203 -1.90 -11.53 6.16
C GLN A 203 -3.03 -12.42 5.65
N GLU A 204 -2.94 -12.90 4.41
CA GLU A 204 -4.00 -13.69 3.79
C GLU A 204 -3.39 -14.79 2.90
N CYS A 205 -3.94 -16.00 2.99
CA CYS A 205 -3.66 -17.11 2.08
C CYS A 205 -4.97 -17.56 1.40
N VAL A 206 -4.92 -17.75 0.09
CA VAL A 206 -6.08 -18.18 -0.72
C VAL A 206 -5.73 -19.49 -1.42
N ILE A 207 -6.54 -20.52 -1.18
CA ILE A 207 -6.45 -21.83 -1.84
C ILE A 207 -7.28 -21.81 -3.12
N ASN A 208 -6.69 -22.27 -4.21
CA ASN A 208 -7.30 -22.44 -5.53
C ASN A 208 -8.04 -21.18 -6.02
N GLY A 209 -7.50 -20.00 -5.73
CA GLY A 209 -8.15 -18.72 -6.04
C GLY A 209 -9.52 -18.50 -5.36
N GLY A 210 -9.83 -19.26 -4.31
CA GLY A 210 -11.11 -19.26 -3.61
C GLY A 210 -12.17 -20.16 -4.27
N GLN A 211 -11.80 -20.95 -5.27
CA GLN A 211 -12.72 -21.85 -5.97
C GLN A 211 -12.79 -23.23 -5.30
N THR A 212 -13.97 -23.83 -5.31
CA THR A 212 -14.18 -25.22 -4.88
C THR A 212 -13.35 -26.16 -5.75
N ILE A 213 -12.71 -27.15 -5.13
CA ILE A 213 -12.00 -28.23 -5.80
C ILE A 213 -12.99 -29.40 -5.94
N GLU A 214 -13.33 -29.77 -7.17
CA GLU A 214 -14.21 -30.91 -7.45
C GLU A 214 -13.38 -32.16 -7.75
N VAL A 215 -13.76 -33.29 -7.14
CA VAL A 215 -13.12 -34.59 -7.32
C VAL A 215 -14.17 -35.60 -7.75
N ASP A 216 -14.08 -36.07 -8.99
CA ASP A 216 -15.00 -37.07 -9.55
C ASP A 216 -14.33 -38.45 -9.62
N PHE A 217 -14.79 -39.38 -8.77
CA PHE A 217 -14.33 -40.77 -8.76
C PHE A 217 -14.96 -41.64 -9.88
N GLY A 218 -15.90 -41.07 -10.64
CA GLY A 218 -16.68 -41.76 -11.64
C GLY A 218 -17.52 -42.90 -11.06
N LYS A 219 -17.82 -43.89 -11.90
CA LYS A 219 -18.60 -45.06 -11.49
C LYS A 219 -17.69 -46.12 -10.89
N ILE A 220 -18.02 -46.56 -9.68
CA ILE A 220 -17.30 -47.60 -8.94
C ILE A 220 -18.23 -48.82 -8.78
N PRO A 221 -17.87 -50.00 -9.32
CA PRO A 221 -18.56 -51.25 -9.03
C PRO A 221 -18.56 -51.55 -7.53
N ALA A 222 -19.72 -51.91 -6.98
CA ALA A 222 -19.86 -52.26 -5.56
C ALA A 222 -18.97 -53.45 -5.13
N SER A 223 -18.51 -54.27 -6.08
CA SER A 223 -17.57 -55.37 -5.84
C SER A 223 -16.15 -54.93 -5.53
N GLU A 224 -15.76 -53.70 -5.88
CA GLU A 224 -14.43 -53.15 -5.58
C GLU A 224 -14.30 -52.71 -4.12
N PHE A 225 -15.41 -52.48 -3.41
CA PHE A 225 -15.40 -52.15 -1.99
C PHE A 225 -15.09 -53.39 -1.14
N SER A 226 -14.06 -53.26 -0.31
CA SER A 226 -13.62 -54.31 0.60
C SER A 226 -14.64 -54.58 1.72
N ALA A 227 -14.67 -55.82 2.20
CA ALA A 227 -15.42 -56.19 3.40
C ALA A 227 -14.77 -55.67 4.70
N THR A 228 -13.56 -55.11 4.62
CA THR A 228 -12.86 -54.49 5.75
C THR A 228 -13.22 -53.01 5.84
N PRO A 229 -13.84 -52.55 6.96
CA PRO A 229 -14.08 -51.13 7.19
C PRO A 229 -12.78 -50.32 7.15
N GLY A 230 -12.82 -49.17 6.50
CA GLY A 230 -11.69 -48.26 6.30
C GLY A 230 -10.71 -48.66 5.19
N ALA A 231 -10.91 -49.78 4.50
CA ALA A 231 -10.04 -50.15 3.39
C ALA A 231 -10.33 -49.27 2.15
N ALA A 232 -9.30 -48.60 1.64
CA ALA A 232 -9.37 -47.79 0.43
C ALA A 232 -9.26 -48.63 -0.85
N ILE A 233 -9.87 -48.15 -1.93
CA ILE A 233 -9.68 -48.66 -3.28
C ILE A 233 -8.53 -47.87 -3.90
N THR A 234 -7.30 -48.33 -3.63
CA THR A 234 -6.06 -47.61 -3.98
C THR A 234 -5.92 -47.33 -5.48
N ASP A 235 -6.46 -48.21 -6.32
CA ASP A 235 -6.40 -48.09 -7.78
C ASP A 235 -7.26 -46.94 -8.33
N ARG A 236 -8.16 -46.40 -7.50
CA ARG A 236 -9.01 -45.24 -7.81
C ARG A 236 -8.60 -43.97 -7.07
N LYS A 237 -7.36 -43.92 -6.58
CA LYS A 237 -6.80 -42.72 -5.96
C LYS A 237 -6.60 -41.64 -7.01
N ILE A 238 -7.12 -40.45 -6.75
CA ILE A 238 -7.02 -39.28 -7.63
C ILE A 238 -6.03 -38.28 -7.00
N PRO A 239 -4.91 -37.96 -7.66
CA PRO A 239 -4.03 -36.87 -7.24
C PRO A 239 -4.67 -35.51 -7.55
N ILE A 240 -4.49 -34.56 -6.65
CA ILE A 240 -5.08 -33.23 -6.69
C ILE A 240 -4.00 -32.20 -6.38
N THR A 241 -3.92 -31.17 -7.20
CA THR A 241 -3.01 -30.04 -7.01
C THR A 241 -3.83 -28.77 -6.92
N ALA A 242 -3.72 -28.08 -5.79
CA ALA A 242 -4.36 -26.79 -5.55
C ALA A 242 -3.30 -25.68 -5.53
N SER A 243 -3.55 -24.59 -6.25
CA SER A 243 -2.70 -23.39 -6.13
C SER A 243 -2.91 -22.74 -4.77
N VAL A 244 -1.84 -22.27 -4.14
CA VAL A 244 -1.90 -21.51 -2.90
C VAL A 244 -1.30 -20.16 -3.18
N LYS A 245 -2.02 -19.10 -2.82
CA LYS A 245 -1.53 -17.74 -2.93
C LYS A 245 -1.55 -17.06 -1.58
N CYS A 246 -0.38 -16.93 -0.97
CA CYS A 246 -0.21 -16.18 0.26
C CYS A 246 0.30 -14.76 -0.01
N THR A 247 -0.21 -13.81 0.76
CA THR A 247 0.24 -12.42 0.77
C THR A 247 0.62 -12.05 2.19
N GLY A 248 1.74 -11.35 2.30
CA GLY A 248 2.24 -10.95 3.61
C GLY A 248 2.77 -12.11 4.44
N MET A 249 3.66 -12.94 3.88
CA MET A 249 4.48 -13.87 4.65
C MET A 249 5.92 -13.35 4.85
N SER A 250 6.40 -13.43 6.09
CA SER A 250 7.74 -13.01 6.52
C SER A 250 8.73 -14.16 6.39
N THR A 251 10.03 -13.84 6.36
CA THR A 251 11.08 -14.87 6.40
C THR A 251 10.98 -15.69 7.69
N GLY A 252 10.83 -17.02 7.56
CA GLY A 252 10.72 -17.95 8.69
C GLY A 252 9.28 -18.34 9.07
N GLN A 253 8.25 -17.68 8.51
CA GLN A 253 6.87 -18.12 8.68
C GLN A 253 6.56 -19.33 7.80
N ASP A 254 5.68 -20.20 8.31
CA ASP A 254 5.25 -21.42 7.64
C ASP A 254 3.73 -21.47 7.48
N VAL A 255 3.22 -22.27 6.55
CA VAL A 255 1.78 -22.50 6.38
C VAL A 255 1.46 -23.91 6.84
N GLU A 256 0.56 -24.01 7.80
CA GLU A 256 -0.02 -25.27 8.24
C GLU A 256 -1.34 -25.51 7.51
N VAL A 257 -1.51 -26.72 6.98
CA VAL A 257 -2.73 -27.15 6.30
C VAL A 257 -3.44 -28.17 7.17
N SER A 258 -4.74 -28.02 7.39
CA SER A 258 -5.56 -28.97 8.15
C SER A 258 -6.82 -29.38 7.39
N LEU A 259 -7.23 -30.63 7.62
CA LEU A 259 -8.42 -31.24 7.05
C LEU A 259 -9.56 -31.27 8.06
N HIS A 260 -10.74 -30.79 7.66
CA HIS A 260 -11.97 -30.86 8.45
C HIS A 260 -13.11 -31.44 7.61
N ALA A 261 -13.64 -32.60 8.02
CA ALA A 261 -14.78 -33.24 7.40
C ALA A 261 -15.57 -34.07 8.42
N THR A 262 -16.77 -34.53 8.04
CA THR A 262 -17.56 -35.43 8.89
C THR A 262 -16.96 -36.83 8.85
N GLN A 263 -16.70 -37.41 10.03
CA GLN A 263 -16.11 -38.74 10.17
C GLN A 263 -17.13 -39.85 9.94
N ALA A 264 -16.77 -40.86 9.14
CA ALA A 264 -17.56 -42.07 8.96
C ALA A 264 -17.44 -42.99 10.20
N GLY A 265 -18.48 -43.02 11.03
CA GLY A 265 -18.52 -43.89 12.20
C GLY A 265 -17.32 -43.67 13.14
N SER A 266 -16.59 -44.73 13.47
CA SER A 266 -15.39 -44.68 14.32
C SER A 266 -14.06 -44.70 13.54
N LEU A 267 -14.09 -44.37 12.24
CA LEU A 267 -12.92 -44.42 11.37
C LEU A 267 -12.32 -43.00 11.19
N PRO A 268 -11.25 -42.64 11.91
CA PRO A 268 -10.76 -41.26 12.01
C PRO A 268 -10.22 -40.67 10.69
N THR A 269 -9.83 -41.52 9.75
CA THR A 269 -9.29 -41.11 8.44
C THR A 269 -10.29 -41.27 7.30
N VAL A 270 -11.55 -41.61 7.60
CA VAL A 270 -12.58 -41.86 6.58
C VAL A 270 -13.67 -40.80 6.69
N ILE A 271 -13.88 -40.11 5.59
CA ILE A 271 -14.90 -39.08 5.41
C ILE A 271 -16.23 -39.76 5.12
N GLU A 272 -17.27 -39.35 5.84
CA GLU A 272 -18.66 -39.77 5.62
C GLU A 272 -19.16 -39.21 4.29
N THR A 273 -19.87 -40.05 3.54
CA THR A 273 -20.56 -39.65 2.31
C THR A 273 -22.08 -39.81 2.48
N THR A 274 -22.86 -39.32 1.51
CA THR A 274 -24.31 -39.55 1.46
C THR A 274 -24.71 -41.03 1.35
N ASN A 275 -23.77 -41.93 1.02
CA ASN A 275 -23.95 -43.38 1.12
C ASN A 275 -23.17 -43.92 2.34
N ALA A 276 -23.90 -44.45 3.33
CA ALA A 276 -23.31 -44.87 4.60
C ALA A 276 -22.24 -45.98 4.49
N ASP A 277 -22.25 -46.77 3.41
CA ASP A 277 -21.27 -47.85 3.18
C ASP A 277 -20.04 -47.38 2.38
N VAL A 278 -20.10 -46.18 1.81
CA VAL A 278 -19.01 -45.55 1.03
C VAL A 278 -18.40 -44.41 1.84
N GLY A 279 -17.09 -44.47 2.01
CA GLY A 279 -16.29 -43.40 2.58
C GLY A 279 -15.29 -42.85 1.58
N ILE A 280 -14.63 -41.76 1.93
CA ILE A 280 -13.49 -41.21 1.18
C ILE A 280 -12.32 -41.07 2.14
N LYS A 281 -11.12 -41.50 1.73
CA LYS A 281 -9.87 -41.21 2.42
C LYS A 281 -9.12 -40.11 1.70
N MET A 282 -8.56 -39.18 2.45
CA MET A 282 -7.62 -38.18 1.95
C MET A 282 -6.21 -38.48 2.42
N TYR A 283 -5.26 -38.19 1.55
CA TYR A 283 -3.84 -38.39 1.79
C TYR A 283 -3.10 -37.09 1.54
N ASP A 284 -2.10 -36.82 2.38
CA ASP A 284 -1.18 -35.70 2.19
C ASP A 284 -0.21 -35.96 1.01
N GLU A 285 0.69 -35.01 0.76
CA GLU A 285 1.65 -35.07 -0.34
C GLU A 285 2.60 -36.29 -0.23
N TYR A 286 2.87 -36.71 1.00
CA TYR A 286 3.73 -37.85 1.31
C TYR A 286 2.95 -39.17 1.43
N ASN A 287 1.68 -39.16 0.99
CA ASN A 287 0.80 -40.32 0.95
C ASN A 287 0.44 -40.88 2.33
N ASN A 288 0.49 -40.06 3.39
CA ASN A 288 -0.03 -40.40 4.72
C ASN A 288 -1.54 -40.17 4.77
N GLU A 289 -2.27 -41.05 5.46
CA GLU A 289 -3.70 -40.82 5.72
C GLU A 289 -3.91 -39.65 6.68
N VAL A 290 -4.87 -38.79 6.37
CA VAL A 290 -5.14 -37.58 7.15
C VAL A 290 -6.37 -37.79 8.04
N ASP A 291 -6.26 -37.39 9.31
CA ASP A 291 -7.39 -37.37 10.24
C ASP A 291 -8.41 -36.30 9.82
N VAL A 292 -9.69 -36.65 9.80
CA VAL A 292 -10.76 -35.77 9.31
C VAL A 292 -11.15 -34.67 10.29
N ASN A 293 -10.70 -34.72 11.55
CA ASN A 293 -11.06 -33.78 12.61
C ASN A 293 -9.91 -32.79 12.93
N GLY A 294 -9.33 -32.19 11.91
CA GLY A 294 -8.22 -31.24 12.03
C GLY A 294 -6.84 -31.88 11.90
N GLY A 295 -6.75 -33.05 11.24
CA GLY A 295 -5.48 -33.67 10.91
C GLY A 295 -4.63 -32.74 10.04
N ARG A 296 -3.35 -32.61 10.40
CA ARG A 296 -2.38 -31.85 9.62
C ARG A 296 -2.07 -32.59 8.31
N MET A 297 -2.08 -31.84 7.20
CA MET A 297 -1.67 -32.33 5.89
C MET A 297 -0.24 -31.86 5.64
N GLU A 298 0.72 -32.78 5.70
CA GLU A 298 2.11 -32.45 5.41
C GLU A 298 2.29 -32.16 3.92
N THR A 299 3.01 -31.08 3.62
CA THR A 299 3.20 -30.62 2.24
C THR A 299 4.54 -29.92 2.08
N ASP A 300 5.17 -30.15 0.93
CA ASP A 300 6.28 -29.38 0.42
C ASP A 300 5.72 -28.34 -0.56
N MET A 301 5.40 -27.15 -0.05
CA MET A 301 4.90 -26.04 -0.88
C MET A 301 5.95 -25.48 -1.87
N GLY A 302 7.09 -26.17 -2.05
CA GLY A 302 8.16 -25.79 -2.95
C GLY A 302 8.94 -24.55 -2.50
N THR A 303 9.74 -24.00 -3.41
CA THR A 303 10.57 -22.82 -3.13
C THR A 303 9.72 -21.56 -2.98
N ARG A 304 9.63 -21.05 -1.75
CA ARG A 304 8.99 -19.77 -1.40
C ARG A 304 9.80 -18.60 -1.94
N SER A 305 9.26 -17.89 -2.93
CA SER A 305 9.92 -16.72 -3.52
C SER A 305 9.66 -15.47 -2.66
N ARG A 306 10.75 -14.80 -2.24
CA ARG A 306 10.77 -13.59 -1.39
C ARG A 306 10.12 -12.32 -2.00
N LEU A 307 9.36 -12.43 -3.07
CA LEU A 307 8.87 -11.29 -3.87
C LEU A 307 7.36 -11.00 -3.73
N GLY A 308 6.72 -11.46 -2.65
CA GLY A 308 5.32 -11.12 -2.35
C GLY A 308 4.29 -11.75 -3.31
N VAL A 309 4.71 -12.80 -4.03
CA VAL A 309 3.85 -13.73 -4.75
C VAL A 309 4.36 -15.12 -4.39
N GLU A 310 3.85 -15.68 -3.31
CA GLU A 310 4.01 -17.10 -3.04
C GLU A 310 2.89 -17.82 -3.77
N ASP A 311 3.11 -18.08 -5.07
CA ASP A 311 2.35 -19.10 -5.78
C ASP A 311 3.00 -20.45 -5.39
N GLY A 312 2.47 -21.07 -4.35
CA GLY A 312 2.80 -22.43 -3.95
C GLY A 312 1.81 -23.43 -4.52
N GLU A 313 2.17 -24.71 -4.52
CA GLU A 313 1.24 -25.79 -4.82
C GLU A 313 1.02 -26.62 -3.57
N PHE A 314 -0.24 -26.95 -3.31
CA PHE A 314 -0.63 -27.89 -2.28
C PHE A 314 -1.09 -29.18 -2.96
N ASN A 315 -0.29 -30.23 -2.83
CA ASN A 315 -0.53 -31.53 -3.44
C ASN A 315 -1.13 -32.48 -2.41
N PHE A 316 -2.20 -33.16 -2.78
CA PHE A 316 -2.83 -34.18 -1.96
C PHE A 316 -3.53 -35.19 -2.86
N SER A 317 -4.13 -36.22 -2.29
CA SER A 317 -4.94 -37.15 -3.06
C SER A 317 -6.13 -37.66 -2.27
N ALA A 318 -7.13 -38.15 -2.98
CA ALA A 318 -8.30 -38.76 -2.38
C ALA A 318 -8.59 -40.12 -3.01
N ALA A 319 -9.12 -41.07 -2.23
CA ALA A 319 -9.52 -42.39 -2.72
C ALA A 319 -10.84 -42.81 -2.07
N PRO A 320 -11.72 -43.52 -2.80
CA PRO A 320 -12.92 -44.09 -2.21
C PRO A 320 -12.55 -45.25 -1.27
N ALA A 321 -13.32 -45.46 -0.23
CA ALA A 321 -13.08 -46.47 0.80
C ALA A 321 -14.38 -47.13 1.24
N SER A 322 -14.27 -48.34 1.81
CA SER A 322 -15.39 -49.00 2.49
C SER A 322 -15.59 -48.36 3.86
N ALA A 323 -16.77 -47.79 4.14
CA ALA A 323 -17.03 -47.16 5.43
C ALA A 323 -17.47 -48.18 6.50
N THR A 324 -18.16 -49.24 6.10
CA THR A 324 -18.79 -50.20 7.05
C THR A 324 -18.33 -51.64 6.86
N GLY A 325 -17.63 -51.96 5.76
CA GLY A 325 -17.37 -53.35 5.34
C GLY A 325 -18.59 -54.02 4.68
N THR A 326 -19.74 -53.36 4.63
CA THR A 326 -20.90 -53.85 3.88
C THR A 326 -20.76 -53.47 2.42
N ARG A 327 -21.20 -54.35 1.52
CA ARG A 327 -21.22 -54.04 0.09
C ARG A 327 -22.24 -52.91 -0.16
N PRO A 328 -21.81 -51.76 -0.70
CA PRO A 328 -22.69 -50.61 -0.88
C PRO A 328 -23.80 -50.92 -1.90
N GLN A 329 -25.00 -50.41 -1.63
CA GLN A 329 -26.08 -50.44 -2.62
C GLN A 329 -25.79 -49.46 -3.75
N PRO A 330 -26.19 -49.77 -5.01
CA PRO A 330 -26.00 -48.86 -6.13
C PRO A 330 -26.71 -47.51 -5.91
N SER A 331 -25.93 -46.45 -5.71
CA SER A 331 -26.41 -45.07 -5.60
C SER A 331 -25.30 -44.08 -6.00
N THR A 332 -25.65 -42.80 -6.14
CA THR A 332 -24.66 -41.72 -6.08
C THR A 332 -24.19 -41.54 -4.64
N PHE A 333 -22.99 -40.98 -4.48
CA PHE A 333 -22.46 -40.58 -3.17
C PHE A 333 -21.70 -39.25 -3.31
N ASP A 334 -21.81 -38.41 -2.30
CA ASP A 334 -21.21 -37.07 -2.25
C ASP A 334 -20.68 -36.80 -0.84
N ALA A 335 -19.65 -35.97 -0.73
CA ALA A 335 -19.11 -35.48 0.54
C ALA A 335 -18.60 -34.04 0.40
N ASN A 336 -18.68 -33.27 1.49
CA ASN A 336 -18.10 -31.94 1.57
C ASN A 336 -16.94 -31.94 2.57
N VAL A 337 -15.86 -31.27 2.19
CA VAL A 337 -14.63 -31.21 2.95
C VAL A 337 -14.18 -29.77 3.06
N THR A 338 -13.71 -29.37 4.24
CA THR A 338 -13.09 -28.06 4.47
C THR A 338 -11.60 -28.24 4.69
N ILE A 339 -10.79 -27.56 3.89
CA ILE A 339 -9.34 -27.48 4.08
C ILE A 339 -9.03 -26.08 4.60
N THR A 340 -8.29 -26.00 5.69
CA THR A 340 -7.90 -24.72 6.31
C THR A 340 -6.40 -24.53 6.17
N MET A 341 -5.99 -23.30 5.86
CA MET A 341 -4.59 -22.90 5.86
C MET A 341 -4.36 -21.79 6.88
N GLU A 342 -3.40 -22.02 7.77
CA GLU A 342 -3.00 -21.09 8.81
C GLU A 342 -1.53 -20.72 8.65
N ILE A 343 -1.23 -19.42 8.69
CA ILE A 343 0.15 -18.94 8.77
C ILE A 343 0.62 -19.10 10.23
N LYS A 344 1.71 -19.86 10.43
CA LYS A 344 2.40 -20.04 11.72
C LYS A 344 3.69 -19.23 11.74
N ASN A 345 4.03 -18.77 12.95
CA ASN A 345 5.30 -18.10 13.28
C ASN A 345 6.32 -19.08 13.83
#